data_AF-A0A1E5T846-F1
#
_entry.id   AF-A0A1E5T846-F1
#
_cell.length_a   1.000
_cell.length_b   1.000
_cell.length_c   1.000
_cell.angle_alpha   90.00
_cell.angle_beta   90.00
_cell.angle_gamma   90.00
#
_symmetry.space_group_name_H-M   'P 1'
#
loop_
_entity.id
_entity.type
_entity.pdbx_description
1 polymer ?
#
loop_
_entity_poly.entity_id
_entity_poly.type
_entity_poly.pdbx_seq_one_letter_code
_entity_poly.pdbx_strand_id
1 'polypeptide(L)'
;MLKPLDVVTTASALGDFVGALQTLPGTTTVAEDGRLFVRGGTAEETQIFIDGIRVFTPYTATTNNVPTRERYSPFLFDGIMFSTGGYSAEYGQALSSVLLLNTIDEPDQEKTDIGVMSVGATLGSTQKWNKSSLSVNASYIN
;
A
#
# COMPACT_ATOMS: atom_id res chain seq x y z
N MET A 1 6.97 2.35 -11.23
CA MET A 1 6.04 3.05 -10.31
C MET A 1 4.64 2.58 -10.64
N LEU A 2 3.89 2.10 -9.65
CA LEU A 2 2.48 1.74 -9.81
C LEU A 2 1.61 2.98 -9.52
N LYS A 3 0.58 3.22 -10.34
CA LYS A 3 -0.44 4.23 -10.03
C LYS A 3 -1.52 3.64 -9.13
N PRO A 4 -2.26 4.46 -8.36
CA PRO A 4 -3.38 3.97 -7.54
C PRO A 4 -4.42 3.19 -8.33
N LEU A 5 -4.69 3.59 -9.57
CA LEU A 5 -5.63 2.88 -10.45
C LEU A 5 -5.12 1.48 -10.83
N ASP A 6 -3.81 1.33 -11.03
CA ASP A 6 -3.20 0.04 -11.35
C ASP A 6 -3.35 -0.93 -10.17
N VAL A 7 -3.24 -0.44 -8.93
CA VAL A 7 -3.43 -1.24 -7.72
C VAL A 7 -4.84 -1.83 -7.67
N VAL A 8 -5.86 -1.00 -7.80
CA VAL A 8 -7.26 -1.45 -7.66
C VAL A 8 -7.74 -2.27 -8.84
N THR A 9 -7.08 -2.17 -10.00
CA THR A 9 -7.37 -2.96 -11.20
C THR A 9 -6.50 -4.21 -11.33
N THR A 10 -5.45 -4.34 -10.52
CA THR A 10 -4.62 -5.55 -10.49
C THR A 10 -5.44 -6.72 -9.97
N ALA A 11 -5.48 -7.80 -10.75
CA ALA A 11 -6.17 -9.01 -10.35
C ALA A 11 -5.62 -9.54 -9.02
N SER A 12 -6.51 -10.02 -8.15
CA SER A 12 -6.19 -10.53 -6.80
C SER A 12 -5.70 -9.50 -5.79
N ALA A 13 -5.46 -8.24 -6.20
CA ALA A 13 -5.09 -7.18 -5.27
C ALA A 13 -6.25 -6.76 -4.36
N LEU A 14 -7.51 -6.84 -4.81
CA LEU A 14 -8.70 -6.47 -4.01
C LEU A 14 -8.62 -5.04 -3.42
N GLY A 15 -7.93 -4.12 -4.10
CA GLY A 15 -7.70 -2.75 -3.59
C GLY A 15 -6.54 -2.61 -2.61
N ASP A 16 -5.80 -3.68 -2.38
CA ASP A 16 -4.59 -3.75 -1.56
C ASP A 16 -3.34 -3.58 -2.43
N PHE A 17 -2.50 -2.58 -2.11
CA PHE A 17 -1.29 -2.34 -2.86
C PHE A 17 -0.22 -3.40 -2.60
N VAL A 18 -0.18 -4.02 -1.42
CA VAL A 18 0.69 -5.16 -1.15
C VAL A 18 0.27 -6.38 -1.99
N GLY A 19 -1.02 -6.64 -2.13
CA GLY A 19 -1.59 -7.66 -3.00
C GLY A 19 -1.25 -7.41 -4.47
N ALA A 20 -1.27 -6.15 -4.92
CA ALA A 20 -0.79 -5.79 -6.25
C ALA A 20 0.74 -5.99 -6.39
N LEU A 21 1.53 -5.66 -5.36
CA LEU A 21 2.98 -5.87 -5.38
C LEU A 21 3.35 -7.36 -5.40
N GLN A 22 2.55 -8.21 -4.77
CA GLN A 22 2.73 -9.67 -4.79
C GLN A 22 2.57 -10.29 -6.19
N THR A 23 2.08 -9.55 -7.18
CA THR A 23 2.08 -10.01 -8.58
C THR A 23 3.38 -9.67 -9.32
N LEU A 24 4.30 -8.93 -8.69
CA LEU A 24 5.56 -8.54 -9.30
C LEU A 24 6.63 -9.62 -9.17
N PRO A 25 7.54 -9.77 -10.15
CA PRO A 25 8.65 -10.70 -10.07
C PRO A 25 9.53 -10.48 -8.83
N GLY A 26 9.91 -11.58 -8.18
CA GLY A 26 10.76 -11.56 -6.99
C GLY A 26 9.99 -11.39 -5.67
N THR A 27 8.66 -11.22 -5.72
CA THR A 27 7.79 -11.34 -4.55
C THR A 27 7.29 -12.77 -4.39
N THR A 28 6.89 -13.12 -3.17
CA THR A 28 6.33 -14.42 -2.82
C THR A 28 5.02 -14.22 -2.06
N THR A 29 3.99 -14.97 -2.42
CA THR A 29 2.69 -14.93 -1.76
C THR A 29 2.66 -15.92 -0.59
N VAL A 30 2.26 -15.44 0.59
CA VAL A 30 1.99 -16.28 1.77
C VAL A 30 0.53 -16.07 2.14
N ALA A 31 -0.32 -17.06 1.81
CA ALA A 31 -1.77 -16.92 1.88
C ALA A 31 -2.28 -16.71 3.32
N GLU A 32 -1.58 -17.26 4.31
CA GLU A 32 -1.94 -17.20 5.72
C GLU A 32 -1.55 -15.88 6.40
N ASP A 33 -0.64 -15.10 5.79
CA ASP A 33 -0.08 -13.88 6.37
C ASP A 33 -0.50 -12.63 5.57
N GLY A 34 -0.52 -12.68 4.23
CA GLY A 34 -0.94 -11.57 3.38
C GLY A 34 0.06 -10.41 3.26
N ARG A 35 1.10 -10.35 4.12
CA ARG A 35 2.18 -9.34 4.06
C ARG A 35 3.09 -9.52 2.85
N LEU A 36 3.98 -8.54 2.62
CA LEU A 36 4.89 -8.55 1.47
C LEU A 36 6.15 -9.36 1.78
N PHE A 37 6.30 -10.51 1.14
CA PHE A 37 7.51 -11.33 1.19
C PHE A 37 8.29 -11.19 -0.12
N VAL A 38 9.61 -11.07 -0.03
CA VAL A 38 10.46 -10.78 -1.19
C VAL A 38 11.69 -11.66 -1.14
N ARG A 39 11.97 -12.35 -2.25
CA ARG A 39 13.17 -13.21 -2.44
C ARG A 39 13.41 -14.21 -1.30
N GLY A 40 12.35 -14.76 -0.73
CA GLY A 40 12.43 -15.73 0.38
C GLY A 40 12.73 -15.10 1.75
N GLY A 41 12.83 -13.78 1.82
CA GLY A 41 12.91 -13.03 3.07
C GLY A 41 11.57 -12.89 3.77
N THR A 42 11.59 -12.55 5.06
CA THR A 42 10.37 -12.37 5.85
C THR A 42 9.73 -11.00 5.60
N ALA A 43 8.47 -10.84 6.02
CA ALA A 43 7.76 -9.57 5.90
C ALA A 43 8.45 -8.42 6.66
N GLU A 44 9.15 -8.72 7.76
CA GLU A 44 9.89 -7.75 8.58
C GLU A 44 11.18 -7.26 7.90
N GLU A 45 11.69 -7.99 6.92
CA GLU A 45 12.89 -7.63 6.16
C GLU A 45 12.62 -6.60 5.06
N THR A 46 11.35 -6.47 4.67
CA THR A 46 10.86 -5.42 3.79
C THR A 46 10.60 -4.16 4.59
N GLN A 47 11.21 -3.04 4.19
CA GLN A 47 10.99 -1.76 4.86
C GLN A 47 10.06 -0.88 4.05
N ILE A 48 9.07 -0.32 4.74
CA ILE A 48 8.03 0.53 4.16
C ILE A 48 8.24 1.95 4.65
N PHE A 49 8.28 2.90 3.72
CA PHE A 49 8.43 4.32 3.99
C PHE A 49 7.24 5.08 3.40
N ILE A 50 6.69 5.99 4.18
CA ILE A 50 5.69 6.97 3.74
C ILE A 50 6.34 8.34 3.84
N ASP A 51 6.44 9.07 2.74
CA ASP A 51 7.07 10.40 2.67
C ASP A 51 8.49 10.42 3.26
N GLY A 52 9.25 9.35 3.04
CA GLY A 52 10.60 9.15 3.58
C GLY A 52 10.66 8.73 5.06
N ILE A 53 9.52 8.64 5.75
CA ILE A 53 9.45 8.19 7.15
C ILE A 53 9.17 6.69 7.21
N ARG A 54 10.00 5.95 7.95
CA ARG A 54 9.83 4.50 8.14
C ARG A 54 8.56 4.19 8.94
N VAL A 55 7.71 3.32 8.39
CA VAL A 55 6.48 2.84 9.03
C VAL A 55 6.66 1.38 9.42
N PHE A 56 6.65 1.11 10.73
CA PHE A 56 6.88 -0.25 11.26
C PHE A 56 5.67 -1.18 11.14
N THR A 57 4.46 -0.62 11.18
CA THR A 57 3.20 -1.38 11.15
C THR A 57 2.21 -0.81 10.13
N PRO A 58 2.51 -0.94 8.82
CA PRO A 58 1.64 -0.44 7.75
C PRO A 58 0.43 -1.34 7.48
N TYR A 59 0.32 -2.45 8.22
CA TYR A 59 -0.73 -3.46 8.08
C TYR A 59 -1.84 -3.28 9.13
N THR A 60 -3.05 -3.68 8.76
CA THR A 60 -4.17 -3.82 9.69
C THR A 60 -3.94 -5.04 10.60
N ALA A 61 -4.30 -4.91 11.87
CA ALA A 61 -4.17 -6.02 12.82
C ALA A 61 -5.21 -7.10 12.48
N THR A 62 -4.75 -8.34 12.30
CA THR A 62 -5.61 -9.51 12.08
C THR A 62 -5.29 -10.61 13.08
N THR A 63 -6.20 -11.57 13.21
CA THR A 63 -5.95 -12.79 13.98
C THR A 63 -5.01 -13.73 13.22
N ASN A 64 -4.36 -14.64 13.94
CA ASN A 64 -3.50 -15.65 13.32
C ASN A 64 -4.23 -16.40 12.19
N ASN A 65 -3.49 -16.69 11.12
CA ASN A 65 -3.98 -17.44 9.95
C ASN A 65 -5.05 -16.71 9.12
N VAL A 66 -5.22 -15.40 9.31
CA VAL A 66 -6.04 -14.53 8.46
C VAL A 66 -5.11 -13.54 7.76
N PRO A 67 -5.08 -13.51 6.41
CA PRO A 67 -4.19 -12.61 5.67
C PRO A 67 -4.44 -11.15 6.06
N THR A 68 -3.38 -10.50 6.52
CA THR A 68 -3.30 -9.07 6.77
C THR A 68 -3.34 -8.30 5.46
N ARG A 69 -3.81 -7.05 5.54
CA ARG A 69 -3.89 -6.10 4.44
C ARG A 69 -3.29 -4.78 4.89
N GLU A 70 -2.97 -3.88 3.98
CA GLU A 70 -2.55 -2.55 4.39
C GLU A 70 -3.65 -1.79 5.16
N ARG A 71 -3.23 -0.77 5.90
CA ARG A 71 -4.14 0.19 6.54
C ARG A 71 -4.45 1.41 5.66
N TYR A 72 -3.61 1.69 4.66
CA TYR A 72 -3.66 2.95 3.91
C TYR A 72 -4.33 2.77 2.56
N SER A 73 -5.26 3.67 2.23
CA SER A 73 -5.88 3.71 0.91
C SER A 73 -4.83 4.01 -0.18
N PRO A 74 -4.77 3.25 -1.29
CA PRO A 74 -3.88 3.55 -2.41
C PRO A 74 -4.09 4.95 -2.99
N PHE A 75 -5.30 5.51 -2.86
CA PHE A 75 -5.66 6.85 -3.35
C PHE A 75 -5.06 8.00 -2.54
N LEU A 76 -4.41 7.72 -1.40
CA LEU A 76 -3.66 8.73 -0.65
C LEU A 76 -2.26 8.98 -1.24
N PHE A 77 -1.80 8.13 -2.15
CA PHE A 77 -0.45 8.15 -2.68
C PHE A 77 -0.42 8.55 -4.15
N ASP A 78 0.56 9.36 -4.55
CA ASP A 78 0.78 9.74 -5.95
C ASP A 78 1.37 8.58 -6.77
N GLY A 79 2.07 7.69 -6.08
CA GLY A 79 2.83 6.62 -6.67
C GLY A 79 3.41 5.67 -5.63
N ILE A 80 3.52 4.42 -6.05
CA ILE A 80 4.09 3.35 -5.25
C ILE A 80 5.39 2.91 -5.94
N MET A 81 6.51 3.05 -5.24
CA MET A 81 7.82 2.64 -5.72
C MET A 81 8.33 1.47 -4.90
N PHE A 82 8.38 0.31 -5.54
CA PHE A 82 8.84 -0.94 -4.95
C PHE A 82 10.18 -1.36 -5.56
N SER A 83 11.13 -1.71 -4.71
CA SER A 83 12.45 -2.16 -5.13
C SER A 83 12.87 -3.39 -4.34
N THR A 84 13.16 -4.50 -5.04
CA THR A 84 13.67 -5.74 -4.47
C THR A 84 15.20 -5.75 -4.33
N GLY A 85 15.88 -4.66 -4.70
CA GLY A 85 17.33 -4.52 -4.63
C GLY A 85 17.84 -3.32 -5.42
N GLY A 86 19.06 -2.86 -5.12
CA GLY A 86 19.62 -1.66 -5.76
C GLY A 86 19.00 -0.34 -5.27
N TYR A 87 18.37 -0.36 -4.09
CA TYR A 87 17.93 0.85 -3.38
C TYR A 87 19.10 1.52 -2.67
N SER A 88 18.94 2.82 -2.40
CA SER A 88 19.95 3.66 -1.73
C SER A 88 20.27 3.16 -0.32
N ALA A 89 21.51 3.39 0.13
CA ALA A 89 21.98 3.02 1.46
C ALA A 89 21.24 3.77 2.60
N GLU A 90 20.55 4.86 2.27
CA GLU A 90 19.70 5.60 3.22
C GLU A 90 18.55 4.73 3.78
N TYR A 91 18.09 3.74 3.01
CA TYR A 91 17.07 2.77 3.42
C TYR A 91 17.67 1.54 4.10
N GLY A 92 18.81 1.72 4.78
CA GLY A 92 19.53 0.65 5.49
C GLY A 92 18.62 -0.19 6.40
N GLN A 93 19.09 -1.39 6.75
CA GLN A 93 18.30 -2.42 7.46
C GLN A 93 17.14 -3.06 6.67
N ALA A 94 16.83 -2.58 5.47
CA ALA A 94 16.08 -3.38 4.50
C ALA A 94 16.96 -4.53 4.01
N LEU A 95 16.63 -5.74 4.44
CA LEU A 95 17.39 -6.96 4.10
C LEU A 95 16.90 -7.59 2.81
N SER A 96 15.62 -7.42 2.47
CA SER A 96 15.01 -8.01 1.28
C SER A 96 14.52 -6.98 0.27
N SER A 97 13.82 -5.93 0.71
CA SER A 97 13.23 -4.93 -0.20
C SER A 97 12.86 -3.62 0.48
N VAL A 98 12.61 -2.60 -0.35
CA VAL A 98 12.11 -1.29 0.08
C VAL A 98 10.85 -0.94 -0.69
N LEU A 99 9.84 -0.50 0.04
CA LEU A 99 8.60 0.05 -0.49
C LEU A 99 8.49 1.52 -0.08
N LEU A 100 8.46 2.40 -1.07
CA LEU A 100 8.35 3.84 -0.90
C LEU A 100 6.97 4.28 -1.38
N LEU A 101 6.27 4.99 -0.51
CA LEU A 101 4.95 5.55 -0.73
C LEU A 101 5.08 7.07 -0.55
N ASN A 102 4.70 7.84 -1.56
CA ASN A 102 4.65 9.30 -1.43
C ASN A 102 3.18 9.73 -1.47
N THR A 103 2.80 10.56 -0.52
CA THR A 103 1.44 11.09 -0.45
C THR A 103 1.19 12.12 -1.54
N ILE A 104 -0.08 12.31 -1.89
CA ILE A 104 -0.47 13.35 -2.85
C ILE A 104 -0.31 14.73 -2.19
N ASP A 105 0.58 15.56 -2.73
CA ASP A 105 0.81 16.93 -2.24
C ASP A 105 -0.43 17.82 -2.40
N GLU A 106 -0.88 18.02 -3.64
CA GLU A 106 -2.07 18.80 -3.96
C GLU A 106 -3.00 17.99 -4.86
N PRO A 107 -4.21 17.62 -4.39
CA PRO A 107 -5.18 16.96 -5.25
C PRO A 107 -5.60 17.91 -6.37
N ASP A 108 -5.78 17.41 -7.59
CA ASP A 108 -6.18 18.24 -8.74
C ASP A 108 -7.60 18.79 -8.55
N GLN A 109 -8.49 17.99 -7.96
CA GLN A 109 -9.91 18.26 -7.83
C GLN A 109 -10.48 17.60 -6.57
N GLU A 110 -11.66 18.06 -6.16
CA GLU A 110 -12.49 17.34 -5.19
C GLU A 110 -12.83 15.95 -5.74
N LYS A 111 -12.74 14.93 -4.89
CA LYS A 111 -12.91 13.54 -5.30
C LYS A 111 -13.66 12.76 -4.24
N THR A 112 -14.57 11.91 -4.70
CA THR A 112 -15.21 10.89 -3.86
C THR A 112 -14.93 9.53 -4.49
N ASP A 113 -14.30 8.66 -3.73
CA ASP A 113 -13.92 7.31 -4.13
C ASP A 113 -14.83 6.30 -3.45
N ILE A 114 -15.43 5.41 -4.23
CA ILE A 114 -16.26 4.31 -3.72
C ILE A 114 -15.70 3.01 -4.29
N GLY A 115 -15.24 2.13 -3.42
CA GLY A 115 -14.73 0.81 -3.78
C GLY A 115 -15.63 -0.29 -3.23
N VAL A 116 -15.94 -1.29 -4.06
CA VAL A 116 -16.64 -2.51 -3.64
C VAL A 116 -15.74 -3.69 -4.01
N MET A 117 -15.49 -4.57 -3.04
CA MET A 117 -14.66 -5.76 -3.20
C MET A 117 -15.37 -6.96 -2.58
N SER A 118 -15.00 -8.17 -2.99
CA SER A 118 -15.66 -9.39 -2.49
C SER A 118 -15.61 -9.55 -0.97
N VAL A 119 -14.62 -8.93 -0.32
CA VAL A 119 -14.35 -9.00 1.12
C VAL A 119 -14.72 -7.73 1.87
N GLY A 120 -15.33 -6.72 1.22
CA GLY A 120 -15.51 -5.41 1.86
C GLY A 120 -15.90 -4.26 0.94
N ALA A 121 -15.83 -3.05 1.49
CA ALA A 121 -16.06 -1.81 0.76
C ALA A 121 -15.21 -0.68 1.33
N THR A 122 -14.93 0.32 0.49
CA THR A 122 -14.16 1.52 0.87
C THR A 122 -14.88 2.78 0.43
N LEU A 123 -14.73 3.83 1.21
CA LEU A 123 -15.23 5.17 0.93
C LEU A 123 -14.13 6.19 1.23
N GLY A 124 -13.77 6.99 0.23
CA GLY A 124 -12.82 8.09 0.35
C GLY A 124 -13.46 9.40 -0.06
N SER A 125 -13.13 10.50 0.63
CA SER A 125 -13.49 11.85 0.21
C SER A 125 -12.30 12.78 0.37
N THR A 126 -11.96 13.47 -0.71
CA THR A 126 -10.94 14.51 -0.77
C THR A 126 -11.61 15.83 -1.08
N GLN A 127 -11.48 16.78 -0.16
CA GLN A 127 -11.96 18.15 -0.28
C GLN A 127 -10.77 19.06 -0.60
N LYS A 128 -10.92 19.94 -1.59
CA LYS A 128 -9.87 20.87 -2.03
C LYS A 128 -10.35 22.30 -1.91
N TRP A 129 -9.59 23.12 -1.22
CA TRP A 129 -9.71 24.57 -1.17
C TRP A 129 -8.54 25.22 -1.90
N ASN A 130 -8.62 26.54 -2.15
CA ASN A 130 -7.63 27.29 -2.94
C ASN A 130 -6.15 27.15 -2.50
N LYS A 131 -5.87 26.75 -1.26
CA LYS A 131 -4.51 26.60 -0.71
C LYS A 131 -4.36 25.38 0.21
N SER A 132 -5.36 24.50 0.27
CA SER A 132 -5.39 23.42 1.27
C SER A 132 -6.25 22.28 0.78
N SER A 133 -5.96 21.08 1.25
CA SER A 133 -6.73 19.88 0.96
C SER A 133 -6.93 19.05 2.23
N LEU A 134 -7.98 18.24 2.25
CA LEU A 134 -8.23 17.27 3.30
C LEU A 134 -8.77 15.99 2.67
N SER A 135 -8.10 14.87 2.95
CA SER A 135 -8.51 13.54 2.49
C SER A 135 -8.89 12.66 3.68
N VAL A 136 -10.07 12.07 3.63
CA VAL A 136 -10.55 11.10 4.63
C VAL A 136 -10.89 9.81 3.91
N ASN A 137 -10.42 8.68 4.45
CA ASN A 137 -10.71 7.35 3.91
C ASN A 137 -11.23 6.45 5.04
N ALA A 138 -12.23 5.65 4.71
CA ALA A 138 -12.77 4.61 5.56
C ALA A 138 -12.88 3.30 4.76
N SER A 139 -12.54 2.19 5.39
CA SER A 139 -12.65 0.86 4.83
C SER A 139 -13.36 -0.07 5.81
N TYR A 140 -14.21 -0.94 5.27
CA TYR A 140 -14.81 -2.04 6.00
C TYR A 140 -14.43 -3.33 5.28
N ILE A 141 -13.80 -4.25 6.00
CA ILE A 141 -13.35 -5.55 5.49
C ILE A 141 -13.90 -6.60 6.45
N ASN A 142 -14.50 -7.66 5.89
CA ASN A 142 -15.10 -8.77 6.64
C ASN A 142 -14.10 -9.89 6.91
#